data_AF-B1HWZ5-F1
#
_entry.id   AF-B1HWZ5-F1
#
_cell.length_a   1.000
_cell.length_b   1.000
_cell.length_c   1.000
_cell.angle_alpha   90.00
_cell.angle_beta   90.00
_cell.angle_gamma   90.00
#
_symmetry.space_group_name_H-M   'P 1'
#
loop_
_entity.id
_entity.type
_entity.pdbx_description
1 polymer ?
#
loop_
_entity_poly.entity_id
_entity_poly.type
_entity_poly.pdbx_seq_one_letter_code
_entity_poly.pdbx_strand_id
1 'polypeptide(L)'
;MSNFKILVEKQTEIDTIYQNCDDLIQSTVTPKLDAEVDQFLQLVEQHLTEQGFNITKTSTGLIAHFQKAVINIDKHSKHLEQCFFINLNSYAEDQVSIVLDISPIMLPKISNQLDGYTDIIEQMTDKLKQAKSLEKACMNPKFLYKTQSNKVFQSAQEVVDHYFQ
;
A
#
# COMPACT_ATOMS: atom_id res chain seq x y z
N MET A 1 2.41 -40.82 -0.91
CA MET A 1 1.47 -39.72 -1.23
C MET A 1 1.87 -39.21 -2.61
N SER A 2 0.98 -39.12 -3.61
CA SER A 2 1.39 -38.76 -4.98
C SER A 2 1.68 -37.26 -5.11
N ASN A 3 2.62 -36.88 -5.98
CA ASN A 3 2.98 -35.48 -6.23
C ASN A 3 1.76 -34.64 -6.68
N PHE A 4 0.83 -35.24 -7.42
CA PHE A 4 -0.43 -34.59 -7.82
C PHE A 4 -1.31 -34.22 -6.61
N LYS A 5 -1.43 -35.12 -5.62
CA LYS A 5 -2.21 -34.85 -4.41
C LYS A 5 -1.66 -33.64 -3.63
N ILE A 6 -0.33 -33.53 -3.54
CA ILE A 6 0.36 -32.40 -2.87
C ILE A 6 0.05 -31.07 -3.58
N LEU A 7 0.04 -31.06 -4.92
CA LEU A 7 -0.27 -29.86 -5.70
C LEU A 7 -1.72 -29.41 -5.50
N VAL A 8 -2.68 -30.34 -5.50
CA VAL A 8 -4.09 -30.04 -5.26
C VAL A 8 -4.30 -29.48 -3.86
N GLU A 9 -3.73 -30.10 -2.82
CA GLU A 9 -3.83 -29.63 -1.44
C GLU A 9 -3.28 -28.21 -1.27
N LYS A 10 -2.11 -27.90 -1.88
CA LYS A 10 -1.53 -26.54 -1.86
C LYS A 10 -2.42 -25.52 -2.58
N GLN A 11 -3.00 -25.88 -3.72
CA GLN A 11 -3.88 -24.98 -4.46
C GLN A 11 -5.14 -24.65 -3.66
N THR A 12 -5.79 -25.66 -3.07
CA THR A 12 -6.97 -25.44 -2.21
C THR A 12 -6.65 -24.56 -1.01
N GLU A 13 -5.48 -24.72 -0.39
CA GLU A 13 -5.04 -23.85 0.72
C GLU A 13 -4.83 -22.41 0.24
N ILE A 14 -4.19 -22.21 -0.91
CA ILE A 14 -4.00 -20.88 -1.53
C ILE A 14 -5.35 -20.21 -1.81
N ASP A 15 -6.28 -20.93 -2.43
CA ASP A 15 -7.61 -20.39 -2.78
C ASP A 15 -8.39 -19.98 -1.53
N THR A 16 -8.34 -20.80 -0.47
CA THR A 16 -8.96 -20.50 0.83
C THR A 16 -8.38 -19.24 1.45
N ILE A 17 -7.05 -19.08 1.41
CA ILE A 17 -6.37 -17.89 1.94
C ILE A 17 -6.82 -16.63 1.18
N TYR A 18 -6.87 -16.66 -0.14
CA TYR A 18 -7.30 -15.50 -0.93
C TYR A 18 -8.76 -15.12 -0.62
N GLN A 19 -9.65 -16.11 -0.50
CA GLN A 19 -11.03 -15.85 -0.12
C GLN A 19 -11.13 -15.21 1.28
N ASN A 20 -10.38 -15.70 2.26
CA ASN A 20 -10.32 -15.08 3.59
C ASN A 20 -9.76 -13.65 3.54
N CYS A 21 -8.76 -13.42 2.68
CA CYS A 21 -8.17 -12.10 2.51
C CYS A 21 -9.20 -11.11 1.94
N ASP A 22 -10.06 -11.50 1.01
CA ASP A 22 -11.11 -10.62 0.48
C ASP A 22 -12.04 -10.12 1.60
N ASP A 23 -12.45 -11.01 2.51
CA ASP A 23 -13.29 -10.66 3.66
C ASP A 23 -12.53 -9.77 4.66
N LEU A 24 -11.26 -10.07 4.94
CA LEU A 24 -10.39 -9.26 5.80
C LEU A 24 -10.09 -7.88 5.21
N ILE A 25 -10.00 -7.79 3.88
CA ILE A 25 -9.79 -6.53 3.17
C ILE A 25 -10.96 -5.59 3.42
N GLN A 26 -12.18 -6.09 3.30
CA GLN A 26 -13.38 -5.28 3.51
C GLN A 26 -13.58 -4.93 4.98
N SER A 27 -13.41 -5.90 5.88
CA SER A 27 -13.72 -5.74 7.31
C SER A 27 -12.61 -5.06 8.13
N THR A 28 -11.35 -5.17 7.69
CA THR A 28 -10.19 -4.79 8.50
C THR A 28 -9.22 -3.88 7.77
N VAL A 29 -8.79 -4.21 6.54
CA VAL A 29 -7.77 -3.42 5.82
C VAL A 29 -8.33 -2.07 5.36
N THR A 30 -9.50 -2.07 4.72
CA THR A 30 -10.10 -0.86 4.15
C THR A 30 -10.38 0.20 5.22
N PRO A 31 -11.03 -0.11 6.36
CA PRO A 31 -11.26 0.88 7.41
C PRO A 31 -9.97 1.48 7.99
N LYS A 32 -8.89 0.69 8.11
CA LYS A 32 -7.61 1.21 8.59
C LYS A 32 -6.89 2.05 7.54
N LEU A 33 -6.96 1.66 6.26
CA LEU A 33 -6.40 2.45 5.17
C LEU A 33 -7.09 3.82 5.09
N ASP A 34 -8.41 3.85 5.25
CA ASP A 34 -9.18 5.10 5.29
C ASP A 34 -8.76 5.97 6.48
N ALA A 35 -8.52 5.38 7.66
CA ALA A 35 -8.02 6.11 8.83
C ALA A 35 -6.62 6.70 8.60
N GLU A 36 -5.71 5.98 7.95
CA GLU A 36 -4.38 6.50 7.57
C GLU A 36 -4.47 7.64 6.56
N VAL A 37 -5.38 7.53 5.58
CA VAL A 37 -5.69 8.62 4.62
C VAL A 37 -6.16 9.88 5.34
N ASP A 38 -7.11 9.73 6.26
CA ASP A 38 -7.66 10.86 7.00
C ASP A 38 -6.59 11.52 7.88
N GLN A 39 -5.77 10.70 8.55
CA GLN A 39 -4.64 11.19 9.34
C GLN A 39 -3.62 11.96 8.49
N PHE A 40 -3.26 11.43 7.31
CA PHE A 40 -2.34 12.11 6.41
C PHE A 40 -2.88 13.47 5.97
N LEU A 41 -4.13 13.53 5.48
CA LEU A 41 -4.76 14.77 5.05
C LEU A 41 -4.87 15.80 6.18
N GLN A 42 -5.17 15.35 7.41
CA GLN A 42 -5.24 16.22 8.57
C GLN A 42 -3.88 16.84 8.92
N LEU A 43 -2.79 16.05 8.89
CA LEU A 43 -1.45 16.57 9.15
C LEU A 43 -1.01 17.58 8.09
N VAL A 44 -1.32 17.31 6.81
CA VAL A 44 -1.03 18.27 5.75
C VAL A 44 -1.84 19.55 5.91
N GLU A 45 -3.14 19.46 6.19
CA GLU A 45 -4.00 20.61 6.46
C GLU A 45 -3.44 21.45 7.62
N GLN A 46 -3.08 20.81 8.73
CA GLN A 46 -2.52 21.49 9.89
C GLN A 46 -1.23 22.23 9.51
N HIS A 47 -0.27 21.53 8.89
CA HIS A 47 1.02 22.10 8.50
C HIS A 47 0.88 23.29 7.57
N LEU A 48 0.05 23.19 6.52
CA LEU A 48 -0.17 24.27 5.57
C LEU A 48 -0.92 25.46 6.21
N THR A 49 -1.88 25.19 7.11
CA THR A 49 -2.59 26.24 7.86
C THR A 49 -1.62 27.01 8.77
N GLU A 50 -0.71 26.32 9.46
CA GLU A 50 0.33 26.92 10.29
C GLU A 50 1.29 27.81 9.48
N GLN A 51 1.52 27.47 8.20
CA GLN A 51 2.27 28.29 7.25
C GLN A 51 1.44 29.45 6.64
N GLY A 52 0.17 29.59 7.01
CA GLY A 52 -0.71 30.69 6.60
C GLY A 52 -1.52 30.45 5.34
N PHE A 53 -1.55 29.21 4.80
CA PHE A 53 -2.42 28.87 3.68
C PHE A 53 -3.89 28.81 4.11
N ASN A 54 -4.78 29.18 3.21
CA ASN A 54 -6.22 28.90 3.33
C ASN A 54 -6.54 27.57 2.64
N ILE A 55 -7.11 26.63 3.39
CA ILE A 55 -7.39 25.26 2.90
C ILE A 55 -8.85 25.09 2.50
N THR A 56 -9.08 24.49 1.33
CA THR A 56 -10.39 24.02 0.87
C THR A 56 -10.34 22.50 0.75
N LYS A 57 -11.19 21.80 1.52
CA LYS A 57 -11.34 20.34 1.41
C LYS A 57 -12.20 19.98 0.20
N THR A 58 -11.79 18.95 -0.52
CA THR A 58 -12.56 18.36 -1.62
C THR A 58 -12.91 16.92 -1.29
N SER A 59 -13.78 16.29 -2.08
CA SER A 59 -14.09 14.86 -1.92
C SER A 59 -12.88 13.96 -2.18
N THR A 60 -11.86 14.46 -2.87
CA THR A 60 -10.67 13.73 -3.27
C THR A 60 -9.40 14.25 -2.59
N GLY A 61 -9.45 15.21 -1.68
CA GLY A 61 -8.24 15.72 -1.02
C GLY A 61 -8.38 17.16 -0.57
N LEU A 62 -7.38 17.99 -0.88
CA LEU A 62 -7.38 19.40 -0.46
C LEU A 62 -6.69 20.32 -1.47
N ILE A 63 -7.11 21.57 -1.45
CA ILE A 63 -6.50 22.67 -2.20
C ILE A 63 -6.11 23.76 -1.20
N ALA A 64 -4.85 24.14 -1.19
CA ALA A 64 -4.30 25.18 -0.31
C ALA A 64 -3.91 26.42 -1.13
N HIS A 65 -4.28 27.61 -0.65
CA HIS A 65 -3.99 28.88 -1.31
C HIS A 65 -3.22 29.84 -0.42
N PHE A 66 -2.14 30.41 -0.95
CA PHE A 66 -1.39 31.50 -0.31
C PHE A 66 -0.89 32.50 -1.35
N GLN A 67 -1.40 33.73 -1.33
CA GLN A 67 -1.09 34.76 -2.33
C GLN A 67 -1.33 34.26 -3.77
N LYS A 68 -0.25 34.04 -4.55
CA LYS A 68 -0.30 33.47 -5.92
C LYS A 68 0.07 31.97 -5.97
N ALA A 69 0.42 31.37 -4.84
CA ALA A 69 0.75 29.95 -4.73
C ALA A 69 -0.50 29.12 -4.47
N VAL A 70 -0.62 28.00 -5.17
CA VAL A 70 -1.67 26.98 -4.98
C VAL A 70 -1.00 25.63 -4.82
N ILE A 71 -1.33 24.89 -3.76
CA ILE A 71 -0.94 23.48 -3.60
C ILE A 71 -2.20 22.64 -3.75
N ASN A 72 -2.17 21.67 -4.66
CA ASN A 72 -3.26 20.72 -4.85
C ASN A 72 -2.79 19.32 -4.46
N ILE A 73 -3.61 18.64 -3.66
CA ILE A 73 -3.35 17.28 -3.19
C ILE A 73 -4.53 16.41 -3.57
N ASP A 74 -4.33 15.59 -4.61
CA ASP A 74 -5.38 14.75 -5.20
C ASP A 74 -5.19 13.27 -4.82
N LYS A 75 -6.20 12.68 -4.20
CA LYS A 75 -6.30 11.26 -3.85
C LYS A 75 -6.84 10.44 -5.02
N HIS A 76 -6.12 9.38 -5.37
CA HIS A 76 -6.55 8.37 -6.32
C HIS A 76 -6.47 6.98 -5.66
N SER A 77 -7.62 6.34 -5.53
CA SER A 77 -7.71 5.00 -4.97
C SER A 77 -7.36 3.95 -6.03
N LYS A 78 -6.43 3.06 -5.70
CA LYS A 78 -6.13 1.83 -6.43
C LYS A 78 -6.27 0.65 -5.45
N HIS A 79 -6.44 -0.57 -5.95
CA HIS A 79 -6.69 -1.74 -5.11
C HIS A 79 -5.70 -1.86 -3.93
N LEU A 80 -6.18 -1.72 -2.69
CA LEU A 80 -5.40 -1.71 -1.43
C LEU A 80 -4.31 -0.62 -1.32
N GLU A 81 -4.41 0.43 -2.14
CA GLU A 81 -3.44 1.51 -2.25
C GLU A 81 -4.18 2.87 -2.37
N GLN A 82 -3.68 3.88 -1.67
CA GLN A 82 -4.18 5.25 -1.81
C GLN A 82 -3.04 6.16 -2.27
N CYS A 83 -3.11 6.62 -3.51
CA CYS A 83 -2.11 7.53 -4.09
C CYS A 83 -2.52 8.99 -3.86
N PHE A 84 -1.55 9.84 -3.58
CA PHE A 84 -1.68 11.29 -3.51
C PHE A 84 -0.71 11.95 -4.48
N PHE A 85 -1.22 12.89 -5.29
CA PHE A 85 -0.42 13.74 -6.15
C PHE A 85 -0.28 15.11 -5.49
N ILE A 86 0.95 15.55 -5.22
CA ILE A 86 1.23 16.85 -4.59
C ILE A 86 1.72 17.79 -5.70
N ASN A 87 0.91 18.80 -6.02
CA ASN A 87 1.12 19.69 -7.16
C ASN A 87 1.23 21.16 -6.72
N LEU A 88 2.34 21.82 -7.01
CA LEU A 88 2.48 23.27 -6.85
C LEU A 88 2.08 24.00 -8.14
N ASN A 89 1.15 24.96 -8.05
CA ASN A 89 0.63 25.75 -9.17
C ASN A 89 0.20 24.91 -10.39
N SER A 90 -0.32 23.70 -10.15
CA SER A 90 -0.71 22.71 -11.18
C SER A 90 0.44 22.08 -11.98
N TYR A 91 1.69 22.21 -11.53
CA TYR A 91 2.80 21.40 -12.02
C TYR A 91 2.91 20.11 -11.20
N ALA A 92 3.06 18.97 -11.88
CA ALA A 92 3.23 17.68 -11.22
C ALA A 92 4.63 17.56 -10.62
N GLU A 93 4.74 17.70 -9.29
CA GLU A 93 6.02 17.65 -8.58
C GLU A 93 6.33 16.24 -8.07
N ASP A 94 5.38 15.55 -7.42
CA ASP A 94 5.62 14.19 -6.93
C ASP A 94 4.33 13.41 -6.61
N GLN A 95 4.47 12.09 -6.43
CA GLN A 95 3.41 11.18 -6.00
C GLN A 95 3.86 10.37 -4.77
N VAL A 96 2.99 10.27 -3.77
CA VAL A 96 3.14 9.36 -2.60
C VAL A 96 1.94 8.43 -2.47
N SER A 97 2.20 7.15 -2.22
CA SER A 97 1.16 6.13 -2.04
C SER A 97 1.19 5.56 -0.63
N ILE A 98 0.03 5.43 0.02
CA ILE A 98 -0.16 4.63 1.22
C ILE A 98 -0.46 3.21 0.77
N VAL A 99 0.41 2.27 1.10
CA VAL A 99 0.30 0.86 0.69
C VAL A 99 0.38 -0.07 1.88
N LEU A 100 -0.33 -1.20 1.80
CA LEU A 100 -0.22 -2.26 2.79
C LEU A 100 1.22 -2.82 2.82
N ASP A 101 1.82 -2.86 4.01
CA ASP A 101 3.12 -3.47 4.24
C ASP A 101 3.01 -4.99 4.17
N ILE A 102 3.17 -5.51 2.96
CA ILE A 102 3.38 -6.93 2.72
C ILE A 102 4.89 -7.14 2.68
N SER A 103 5.54 -6.96 3.83
CA SER A 103 6.97 -7.22 4.00
C SER A 103 7.30 -8.57 3.37
N PRO A 104 8.23 -8.64 2.40
CA PRO A 104 8.62 -9.90 1.83
C PRO A 104 9.35 -10.68 2.91
N ILE A 105 8.70 -11.70 3.48
CA ILE A 105 9.44 -12.80 4.09
C ILE A 105 10.33 -13.32 2.96
N MET A 106 11.64 -13.05 3.03
CA MET A 106 12.63 -13.27 1.98
C MET A 106 12.22 -14.36 1.00
N LEU A 107 11.83 -13.96 -0.21
CA LEU A 107 11.51 -14.89 -1.29
C LEU A 107 12.77 -15.73 -1.55
N PRO A 108 12.71 -17.07 -1.47
CA PRO A 108 13.84 -17.89 -1.82
C PRO A 108 14.20 -17.64 -3.28
N LYS A 109 15.49 -17.65 -3.59
CA LYS A 109 15.95 -17.72 -4.97
C LYS A 109 15.36 -18.96 -5.62
N ILE A 110 14.73 -18.78 -6.78
CA ILE A 110 14.33 -19.86 -7.68
C ILE A 110 15.61 -20.68 -7.97
N SER A 111 15.63 -21.94 -7.52
CA SER A 111 16.71 -22.86 -7.81
C SER A 111 16.54 -23.38 -9.23
N ASN A 112 17.52 -23.16 -10.11
CA ASN A 112 17.45 -23.55 -11.52
C ASN A 112 17.89 -25.01 -11.78
N GLN A 113 17.81 -25.91 -10.80
CA GLN A 113 18.37 -27.27 -10.92
C GLN A 113 17.58 -28.36 -10.20
N LEU A 114 16.29 -28.53 -10.49
CA LEU A 114 15.56 -29.75 -10.10
C LEU A 114 14.67 -30.22 -11.26
N ASP A 115 14.34 -31.52 -11.27
CA ASP A 115 13.54 -32.16 -12.32
C ASP A 115 12.14 -31.51 -12.43
N GLY A 116 11.52 -31.47 -13.62
CA GLY A 116 10.40 -30.54 -13.91
C GLY A 116 9.15 -30.63 -13.00
N TYR A 117 8.95 -31.74 -12.30
CA TYR A 117 7.88 -31.85 -11.28
C TYR A 117 8.24 -31.17 -9.95
N THR A 118 9.51 -31.20 -9.58
CA THR A 118 10.02 -30.57 -8.36
C THR A 118 9.92 -29.05 -8.48
N ASP A 119 10.24 -28.50 -9.66
CA ASP A 119 10.07 -27.07 -9.98
C ASP A 119 8.63 -26.60 -9.75
N ILE A 120 7.64 -27.39 -10.17
CA ILE A 120 6.21 -27.04 -9.99
C ILE A 120 5.83 -27.05 -8.51
N ILE A 121 6.34 -28.01 -7.73
CA ILE A 121 6.09 -28.09 -6.29
C ILE A 121 6.75 -26.92 -5.55
N GLU A 122 7.96 -26.51 -5.95
CA GLU A 122 8.65 -25.34 -5.40
C GLU A 122 7.89 -24.04 -5.70
N GLN A 123 7.50 -23.82 -6.96
CA GLN A 123 6.70 -22.66 -7.35
C GLN A 123 5.37 -22.58 -6.57
N MET A 124 4.67 -23.72 -6.41
CA MET A 124 3.45 -23.77 -5.61
C MET A 124 3.69 -23.51 -4.13
N THR A 125 4.84 -23.94 -3.60
CA THR A 125 5.23 -23.67 -2.22
C THR A 125 5.51 -22.19 -2.00
N ASP A 126 6.14 -21.53 -2.95
CA ASP A 126 6.41 -20.09 -2.86
C ASP A 126 5.13 -19.26 -3.02
N LYS A 127 4.22 -19.65 -3.91
CA LYS A 127 2.87 -19.06 -3.96
C LYS A 127 2.13 -19.18 -2.63
N LEU A 128 2.19 -20.35 -1.99
CA LEU A 128 1.57 -20.54 -0.68
C LEU A 128 2.20 -19.66 0.41
N LYS A 129 3.52 -19.47 0.40
CA LYS A 129 4.19 -18.53 1.32
C LYS A 129 3.73 -17.09 1.08
N GLN A 130 3.60 -16.67 -0.18
CA GLN A 130 3.09 -15.35 -0.52
C GLN A 130 1.66 -15.16 -0.04
N ALA A 131 0.78 -16.13 -0.28
CA ALA A 131 -0.61 -16.11 0.20
C ALA A 131 -0.66 -15.97 1.73
N LYS A 132 0.12 -16.75 2.48
CA LYS A 132 0.19 -16.65 3.95
C LYS A 132 0.73 -15.31 4.43
N SER A 133 1.69 -14.73 3.71
CA SER A 133 2.22 -13.41 4.03
C SER A 133 1.15 -12.33 3.85
N LEU A 134 0.37 -12.42 2.76
CA LEU A 134 -0.78 -11.56 2.52
C LEU A 134 -1.84 -11.73 3.61
N GLU A 135 -2.21 -12.97 3.96
CA GLU A 135 -3.18 -13.25 5.03
C GLU A 135 -2.78 -12.59 6.34
N LYS A 136 -1.51 -12.72 6.73
CA LYS A 136 -0.97 -12.08 7.93
C LYS A 136 -1.07 -10.56 7.86
N ALA A 137 -0.77 -9.97 6.70
CA ALA A 137 -0.89 -8.53 6.48
C ALA A 137 -2.36 -8.08 6.52
N CYS A 138 -3.29 -8.86 5.98
CA CYS A 138 -4.73 -8.59 6.03
C CYS A 138 -5.30 -8.68 7.46
N MET A 139 -4.82 -9.63 8.27
CA MET A 139 -5.24 -9.77 9.68
C MET A 139 -4.69 -8.65 10.57
N ASN A 140 -3.46 -8.19 10.30
CA ASN A 140 -2.79 -7.16 11.08
C ASN A 140 -2.24 -6.06 10.16
N PRO A 141 -3.11 -5.25 9.54
CA PRO A 141 -2.68 -4.29 8.54
C PRO A 141 -1.78 -3.23 9.16
N LYS A 142 -0.64 -3.04 8.50
CA LYS A 142 0.32 -1.95 8.68
C LYS A 142 0.50 -1.28 7.34
N PHE A 143 0.62 0.03 7.33
CA PHE A 143 0.79 0.79 6.11
C PHE A 143 2.14 1.48 6.10
N LEU A 144 2.68 1.60 4.90
CA LEU A 144 3.89 2.38 4.63
C LEU A 144 3.59 3.36 3.50
N TYR A 145 4.32 4.46 3.50
CA TYR A 145 4.18 5.51 2.50
C TYR A 145 5.32 5.37 1.51
N LYS A 146 5.02 5.33 0.22
CA LYS A 146 6.01 5.08 -0.83
C LYS A 146 5.92 6.15 -1.92
N THR A 147 7.03 6.80 -2.23
CA THR A 147 7.09 7.73 -3.36
C THR A 147 7.24 6.99 -4.70
N GLN A 148 6.96 7.67 -5.81
CA GLN A 148 7.30 7.15 -7.14
C GLN A 148 8.80 6.84 -7.31
N SER A 149 9.68 7.53 -6.56
CA SER A 149 11.12 7.30 -6.51
C SER A 149 11.56 6.14 -5.58
N ASN A 150 10.60 5.37 -5.05
CA ASN A 150 10.80 4.26 -4.11
C ASN A 150 11.36 4.66 -2.73
N LYS A 151 11.27 5.94 -2.34
CA LYS A 151 11.52 6.33 -0.95
C LYS A 151 10.37 5.81 -0.09
N VAL A 152 10.70 5.22 1.06
CA VAL A 152 9.74 4.63 1.99
C VAL A 152 9.73 5.43 3.28
N PHE A 153 8.54 5.78 3.76
CA PHE A 153 8.32 6.40 5.07
C PHE A 153 7.41 5.51 5.92
N GLN A 154 7.63 5.56 7.22
CA GLN A 154 6.90 4.76 8.20
C GLN A 154 5.72 5.51 8.83
N SER A 155 5.58 6.81 8.55
CA SER A 155 4.50 7.62 9.08
C SER A 155 4.11 8.76 8.14
N ALA A 156 2.87 9.23 8.30
CA ALA A 156 2.38 10.43 7.62
C ALA A 156 3.22 11.69 7.95
N GLN A 157 3.71 11.83 9.18
CA GLN A 157 4.53 12.97 9.58
C GLN A 157 5.83 13.04 8.78
N GLU A 158 6.51 11.91 8.59
CA GLU A 158 7.74 11.86 7.78
C GLU A 158 7.49 12.30 6.32
N VAL A 159 6.29 12.05 5.79
CA VAL A 159 5.90 12.49 4.45
C VAL A 159 5.68 14.00 4.43
N VAL A 160 4.95 14.54 5.42
CA VAL A 160 4.71 15.99 5.55
C VAL A 160 6.03 16.74 5.67
N ASP A 161 6.91 16.28 6.57
CA ASP A 161 8.24 16.84 6.79
C ASP A 161 9.14 16.72 5.56
N HIS A 162 8.85 15.81 4.62
CA HIS A 162 9.61 15.68 3.39
C HIS A 162 9.17 16.67 2.30
N TYR A 163 7.85 16.82 2.12
CA TYR A 163 7.29 17.57 1.00
C TYR A 163 7.07 19.06 1.28
N PHE A 164 6.92 19.45 2.55
CA PHE A 164 6.53 20.82 2.94
C PHE A 164 7.60 21.53 3.79
N GLN A 165 8.88 21.25 3.51
CA GLN A 165 10.04 22.02 4.01
C GLN A 165 10.11 23.39 3.37
#